data_AF-A0A2E9QBF6-F1
#
_entry.id   AF-A0A2E9QBF6-F1
#
_cell.length_a   1.000
_cell.length_b   1.000
_cell.length_c   1.000
_cell.angle_alpha   90.00
_cell.angle_beta   90.00
_cell.angle_gamma   90.00
#
_symmetry.space_group_name_H-M   'P 1'
#
loop_
_entity.id
_entity.type
_entity.pdbx_description
1 polymer ?
#
loop_
_entity_poly.entity_id
_entity_poly.type
_entity_poly.pdbx_seq_one_letter_code
_entity_poly.pdbx_strand_id
1 'polypeptide(L)'
;MVDFRLRVTFFACHSPDLIRMAGDPEAIMKRLLPIIILSVIYLHCGNPTEALYKKYHEVVSSVGELDDTKMQKYIKTMRILRQEGINFQKWLEQNPDGGKDGFNKIESAIQEGGFEDYATFVKVNAKVAWAWNMAQAEVGMEKQKNLNEASQDMTQQGIDMIDQQLADPNIPEETKAELRNTREQLVSQKQVIKDTWDENRVYADWAMEVVGPLTNDKEVALVKKYETELMEVFTGLSKEQIQQVHELSMPQLELNP
;
A
#
# COMPACT_ATOMS: atom_id res chain seq x y z
N MET A 1 -11.31 -11.82 2.81
CA MET A 1 -9.87 -11.83 2.48
C MET A 1 -9.62 -10.70 1.50
N VAL A 2 -9.03 -9.59 1.97
CA VAL A 2 -8.70 -8.44 1.12
C VAL A 2 -7.35 -8.72 0.48
N ASP A 3 -7.36 -8.74 -0.85
CA ASP A 3 -6.23 -9.07 -1.71
C ASP A 3 -5.02 -8.15 -1.44
N PHE A 4 -3.90 -8.73 -1.01
CA PHE A 4 -2.63 -8.03 -0.75
C PHE A 4 -2.09 -7.37 -2.04
N ARG A 5 -2.54 -7.84 -3.22
CA ARG A 5 -2.20 -7.28 -4.54
C ARG A 5 -2.63 -5.82 -4.72
N LEU A 6 -3.56 -5.31 -3.92
CA LEU A 6 -4.10 -3.96 -4.07
C LEU A 6 -3.32 -2.87 -3.33
N ARG A 7 -2.41 -3.20 -2.39
CA ARG A 7 -1.74 -2.18 -1.56
C ARG A 7 -0.37 -1.74 -2.06
N VAL A 8 0.32 -2.57 -2.84
CA VAL A 8 1.65 -2.23 -3.39
C VAL A 8 1.56 -1.34 -4.65
N THR A 9 0.37 -1.21 -5.24
CA THR A 9 0.13 -0.47 -6.50
C THR A 9 -0.27 1.01 -6.28
N PHE A 10 -0.29 1.50 -5.05
CA PHE A 10 -1.00 2.75 -4.73
C PHE A 10 -0.32 4.07 -5.16
N PHE A 11 0.96 4.05 -5.56
CA PHE A 11 1.68 5.29 -5.89
C PHE A 11 1.94 5.53 -7.38
N ALA A 12 1.54 4.61 -8.28
CA ALA A 12 1.76 4.79 -9.71
C ALA A 12 0.66 5.57 -10.44
N CYS A 13 -0.54 5.75 -9.88
CA CYS A 13 -1.66 6.35 -10.61
C CYS A 13 -2.65 7.05 -9.67
N HIS A 14 -2.53 8.37 -9.50
CA HIS A 14 -3.66 9.20 -9.06
C HIS A 14 -4.15 10.03 -10.26
N SER A 15 -4.91 9.37 -11.14
CA SER A 15 -5.93 10.03 -11.97
C SER A 15 -7.30 9.73 -11.34
N PRO A 16 -8.18 10.72 -11.12
CA PRO A 16 -9.52 10.54 -10.52
C PRO A 16 -10.45 9.57 -11.26
N ASP A 17 -10.10 9.11 -12.46
CA ASP A 17 -10.96 8.25 -13.30
C ASP A 17 -11.06 6.79 -12.81
N LEU A 18 -10.13 6.31 -11.97
CA LEU A 18 -10.12 4.91 -11.51
C LEU A 18 -11.19 4.60 -10.46
N ILE A 19 -11.72 5.60 -9.76
CA ILE A 19 -12.80 5.42 -8.76
C ILE A 19 -14.15 5.13 -9.44
N ARG A 20 -14.28 5.40 -10.75
CA ARG A 20 -15.52 5.22 -11.50
C ARG A 20 -15.65 3.87 -12.22
N MET A 21 -14.65 2.97 -12.11
CA MET A 21 -14.52 1.76 -12.95
C MET A 21 -14.71 0.43 -12.21
N ALA A 22 -15.40 0.40 -11.07
CA ALA A 22 -15.67 -0.82 -10.29
C ALA A 22 -16.67 -1.82 -10.95
N GLY A 23 -16.83 -1.82 -12.27
CA GLY A 23 -17.87 -2.59 -12.97
C GLY A 23 -17.43 -3.48 -14.15
N ASP A 24 -16.18 -3.42 -14.60
CA ASP A 24 -15.75 -4.20 -15.78
C ASP A 24 -14.30 -4.71 -15.67
N PRO A 25 -14.10 -5.98 -15.26
CA PRO A 25 -12.78 -6.62 -15.16
C PRO A 25 -12.04 -6.74 -16.51
N GLU A 26 -12.75 -6.78 -17.64
CA GLU A 26 -12.17 -6.96 -18.97
C GLU A 26 -11.56 -5.65 -19.49
N ALA A 27 -12.16 -4.52 -19.13
CA ALA A 27 -11.63 -3.18 -19.41
C ALA A 27 -10.33 -2.88 -18.63
N ILE A 28 -10.20 -3.42 -17.41
CA ILE A 28 -9.01 -3.31 -16.57
C ILE A 28 -7.83 -4.08 -17.19
N MET A 29 -8.04 -5.32 -17.66
CA MET A 29 -6.98 -6.10 -18.31
C MET A 29 -6.52 -5.50 -19.65
N LYS A 30 -7.43 -4.99 -20.48
CA LYS A 30 -7.06 -4.38 -21.77
C LYS A 30 -6.26 -3.08 -21.62
N ARG A 31 -6.45 -2.33 -20.53
CA ARG A 31 -5.74 -1.06 -20.28
C ARG A 31 -4.51 -1.17 -19.40
N LEU A 32 -4.35 -2.26 -18.63
CA LEU A 32 -3.11 -2.58 -17.92
C LEU A 32 -2.09 -3.30 -18.79
N LEU A 33 -2.52 -3.92 -19.91
CA LEU A 33 -1.62 -4.60 -20.84
C LEU A 33 -0.45 -3.72 -21.34
N PRO A 34 -0.60 -2.43 -21.68
CA PRO A 34 0.52 -1.57 -22.08
C PRO A 34 1.48 -1.24 -20.93
N ILE A 35 0.99 -1.21 -19.69
CA ILE A 35 1.80 -0.95 -18.48
C ILE A 35 2.59 -2.21 -18.10
N ILE A 36 1.97 -3.38 -18.23
CA ILE A 36 2.63 -4.68 -18.09
C ILE A 36 3.64 -4.90 -19.23
N ILE A 37 3.34 -4.44 -20.45
CA ILE A 37 4.25 -4.51 -21.60
C ILE A 37 5.47 -3.58 -21.43
N LEU A 38 5.35 -2.44 -20.74
CA LEU A 38 6.51 -1.62 -20.37
C LEU A 38 7.46 -2.35 -19.39
N SER A 39 6.94 -3.25 -18.55
CA SER A 39 7.76 -4.18 -17.74
C SER A 39 8.31 -5.39 -18.53
N VAL A 40 7.77 -5.71 -19.71
CA VAL A 40 8.23 -6.85 -20.54
C VAL A 40 9.16 -6.43 -21.70
N ILE A 41 9.11 -5.18 -22.18
CA ILE A 41 9.96 -4.71 -23.30
C ILE A 41 11.43 -4.46 -22.87
N TYR A 42 11.74 -4.37 -21.57
CA TYR A 42 13.12 -4.24 -21.08
C TYR A 42 13.91 -5.56 -20.98
N LEU A 43 13.43 -6.66 -21.56
CA LEU A 43 14.05 -7.99 -21.51
C LEU A 43 15.25 -8.22 -22.46
N HIS A 44 15.86 -7.18 -23.03
CA HIS A 44 16.98 -7.32 -23.96
C HIS A 44 18.35 -6.79 -23.49
N CYS A 45 18.48 -6.33 -22.23
CA CYS A 45 19.79 -5.94 -21.66
C CYS A 45 19.86 -6.18 -20.14
N GLY A 46 20.49 -7.27 -19.69
CA GLY A 46 20.90 -7.48 -18.29
C GLY A 46 19.77 -7.71 -17.27
N ASN A 47 20.14 -7.94 -16.01
CA ASN A 47 19.20 -8.11 -14.91
C ASN A 47 18.44 -6.78 -14.67
N PRO A 48 17.12 -6.70 -14.93
CA PRO A 48 16.37 -5.45 -14.92
C PRO A 48 16.37 -4.77 -13.55
N THR A 49 16.50 -5.56 -12.49
CA THR A 49 16.57 -5.11 -11.10
C THR A 49 17.89 -4.38 -10.82
N GLU A 50 19.00 -4.86 -11.38
CA GLU A 50 20.31 -4.23 -11.28
C GLU A 50 20.37 -2.91 -12.07
N ALA A 51 19.76 -2.87 -13.25
CA ALA A 51 19.64 -1.66 -14.05
C ALA A 51 18.78 -0.59 -13.35
N LEU A 52 17.68 -1.00 -12.70
CA LEU A 52 16.85 -0.13 -11.87
C LEU A 52 17.65 0.46 -10.70
N TYR A 53 18.36 -0.38 -9.93
CA TYR A 53 19.17 0.07 -8.80
C TYR A 53 20.27 1.02 -9.22
N LYS A 54 21.00 0.68 -10.29
CA LYS A 54 22.04 1.54 -10.83
C LYS A 54 21.46 2.89 -11.25
N LYS A 55 20.35 2.90 -11.99
CA LYS A 55 19.73 4.15 -12.45
C LYS A 55 19.16 4.98 -11.30
N TYR A 56 18.53 4.33 -10.33
CA TYR A 56 18.02 4.99 -9.13
C TYR A 56 19.17 5.61 -8.34
N HIS A 57 20.25 4.86 -8.08
CA HIS A 57 21.40 5.41 -7.38
C HIS A 57 22.09 6.53 -8.14
N GLU A 58 22.27 6.41 -9.46
CA GLU A 58 22.87 7.46 -10.29
C GLU A 58 22.05 8.76 -10.27
N VAL A 59 20.72 8.67 -10.29
CA VAL A 59 19.83 9.83 -10.44
C VAL A 59 19.43 10.43 -9.10
N VAL A 60 19.11 9.59 -8.12
CA VAL A 60 18.46 9.98 -6.86
C VAL A 60 19.47 10.11 -5.71
N SER A 61 20.61 9.44 -5.73
CA SER A 61 21.61 9.60 -4.66
C SER A 61 22.23 10.99 -4.62
N SER A 62 22.11 11.78 -5.70
CA SER A 62 22.67 13.14 -5.77
C SER A 62 22.04 14.11 -4.75
N VAL A 63 20.87 13.80 -4.21
CA VAL A 63 20.22 14.64 -3.17
C VAL A 63 20.53 14.18 -1.75
N GLY A 64 21.43 13.19 -1.58
CA GLY A 64 21.80 12.64 -0.27
C GLY A 64 20.70 11.85 0.42
N GLU A 65 20.90 11.51 1.70
CA GLU A 65 19.88 10.87 2.55
C GLU A 65 18.76 11.84 2.91
N LEU A 66 17.55 11.32 3.17
CA LEU A 66 16.50 12.11 3.79
C LEU A 66 16.89 12.49 5.22
N ASP A 67 16.53 13.71 5.61
CA ASP A 67 16.68 14.24 6.97
C ASP A 67 15.43 15.07 7.30
N ASP A 68 15.30 15.50 8.57
CA ASP A 68 14.18 16.32 9.03
C ASP A 68 13.97 17.59 8.20
N THR A 69 15.06 18.22 7.74
CA THR A 69 14.98 19.45 6.95
C THR A 69 14.38 19.18 5.58
N LYS A 70 14.84 18.13 4.89
CA LYS A 70 14.29 17.71 3.60
C LYS A 70 12.84 17.25 3.73
N MET A 71 12.50 16.54 4.80
CA MET A 71 11.14 16.06 5.03
C MET A 71 10.17 17.22 5.28
N GLN A 72 10.54 18.20 6.10
CA GLN A 72 9.71 19.38 6.36
C GLN A 72 9.51 20.23 5.09
N LYS A 73 10.57 20.43 4.29
CA LYS A 73 10.47 21.07 2.97
C LYS A 73 9.52 20.30 2.06
N TYR A 74 9.68 18.99 1.99
CA TYR A 74 8.83 18.11 1.18
C TYR A 74 7.35 18.22 1.58
N ILE A 75 7.01 18.09 2.87
CA ILE A 75 5.64 18.23 3.38
C ILE A 75 5.07 19.61 3.05
N LYS A 76 5.85 20.68 3.28
CA LYS A 76 5.44 22.05 2.94
C LYS A 76 5.14 22.17 1.44
N THR A 77 6.05 21.71 0.58
CA THR A 77 5.87 21.73 -0.89
C THR A 77 4.62 20.96 -1.30
N MET A 78 4.39 19.77 -0.75
CA MET A 78 3.21 18.97 -1.07
C MET A 78 1.91 19.66 -0.66
N ARG A 79 1.88 20.36 0.48
CA ARG A 79 0.72 21.20 0.88
C ARG A 79 0.45 22.30 -0.13
N ILE A 80 1.48 23.03 -0.56
CA ILE A 80 1.36 24.10 -1.56
C ILE A 80 0.88 23.50 -2.89
N LEU A 81 1.55 22.47 -3.40
CA LEU A 81 1.21 21.82 -4.66
C LEU A 81 -0.21 21.26 -4.67
N ARG A 82 -0.72 20.78 -3.54
CA ARG A 82 -2.10 20.32 -3.43
C ARG A 82 -3.09 21.47 -3.57
N GLN A 83 -2.85 22.57 -2.86
CA GLN A 83 -3.69 23.78 -2.94
C GLN A 83 -3.66 24.35 -4.37
N GLU A 84 -2.47 24.43 -4.95
CA GLU A 84 -2.26 24.90 -6.32
C GLU A 84 -2.83 23.92 -7.35
N GLY A 85 -2.79 22.61 -7.12
CA GLY A 85 -3.34 21.60 -8.03
C GLY A 85 -4.84 21.77 -8.27
N ILE A 86 -5.61 22.10 -7.23
CA ILE A 86 -7.05 22.40 -7.33
C ILE A 86 -7.28 23.67 -8.18
N ASN A 87 -6.47 24.70 -7.97
CA ASN A 87 -6.54 25.95 -8.72
C ASN A 87 -6.09 25.75 -10.17
N PHE A 88 -5.07 24.92 -10.38
CA PHE A 88 -4.47 24.63 -11.67
C PHE A 88 -5.40 23.84 -12.58
N GLN A 89 -6.13 22.85 -12.04
CA GLN A 89 -7.12 22.11 -12.81
C GLN A 89 -8.21 23.03 -13.36
N LYS A 90 -8.76 23.93 -12.53
CA LYS A 90 -9.74 24.95 -12.97
C LYS A 90 -9.14 25.93 -13.97
N TRP A 91 -7.87 26.25 -13.83
CA TRP A 91 -7.17 27.15 -14.75
C TRP A 91 -6.93 26.50 -16.12
N LEU A 92 -6.57 25.21 -16.17
CA LEU A 92 -6.41 24.44 -17.42
C LEU A 92 -7.73 24.30 -18.18
N GLU A 93 -8.86 24.14 -17.49
CA GLU A 93 -10.19 24.15 -18.12
C GLU A 93 -10.46 25.46 -18.88
N GLN A 94 -9.88 26.57 -18.42
CA GLN A 94 -9.99 27.89 -19.04
C GLN A 94 -8.84 28.20 -20.02
N ASN A 95 -7.74 27.44 -19.96
CA ASN A 95 -6.51 27.66 -20.72
C ASN A 95 -5.94 26.30 -21.20
N PRO A 96 -6.60 25.64 -22.17
CA PRO A 96 -6.25 24.27 -22.56
C PRO A 96 -4.83 24.12 -23.15
N ASP A 97 -4.30 25.18 -23.76
CA ASP A 97 -2.92 25.21 -24.29
C ASP A 97 -1.89 25.78 -23.29
N GLY A 98 -2.31 26.05 -22.05
CA GLY A 98 -1.52 26.71 -21.02
C GLY A 98 -0.43 25.86 -20.36
N GLY A 99 -0.03 24.74 -20.96
CA GLY A 99 0.85 23.74 -20.33
C GLY A 99 2.18 24.31 -19.81
N LYS A 100 2.81 25.24 -20.55
CA LYS A 100 4.07 25.87 -20.13
C LYS A 100 3.89 26.81 -18.92
N ASP A 101 2.87 27.64 -18.95
CA ASP A 101 2.58 28.56 -17.84
C ASP A 101 2.12 27.79 -16.60
N GLY A 102 1.43 26.66 -16.81
CA GLY A 102 1.14 25.68 -15.78
C GLY A 102 2.36 25.07 -15.13
N PHE A 103 3.34 24.64 -15.94
CA PHE A 103 4.61 24.13 -15.43
C PHE A 103 5.35 25.18 -14.60
N ASN A 104 5.42 26.44 -15.07
CA ASN A 104 6.08 27.52 -14.33
C ASN A 104 5.42 27.80 -12.96
N LYS A 105 4.10 27.65 -12.85
CA LYS A 105 3.38 27.74 -11.57
C LYS A 105 3.77 26.62 -10.62
N ILE A 106 3.87 25.39 -11.12
CA ILE A 106 4.32 24.23 -10.34
C ILE A 106 5.77 24.42 -9.86
N GLU A 107 6.66 24.87 -10.74
CA GLU A 107 8.05 25.15 -10.39
C GLU A 107 8.16 26.25 -9.32
N SER A 108 7.38 27.32 -9.45
CA SER A 108 7.32 28.40 -8.45
C SER A 108 6.84 27.89 -7.08
N ALA A 109 5.81 27.04 -7.06
CA ALA A 109 5.31 26.41 -5.83
C ALA A 109 6.35 25.51 -5.15
N ILE A 110 7.14 24.78 -5.95
CA ILE A 110 8.25 23.95 -5.46
C ILE A 110 9.35 24.80 -4.82
N GLN A 111 9.70 25.92 -5.46
CA GLN A 111 10.67 26.87 -4.95
C GLN A 111 10.19 27.57 -3.66
N GLU A 112 8.91 27.96 -3.60
CA GLU A 112 8.28 28.49 -2.39
C GLU A 112 8.34 27.49 -1.22
N GLY A 113 8.18 26.20 -1.53
CA GLY A 113 8.34 25.11 -0.58
C GLY A 113 9.78 24.89 -0.08
N GLY A 114 10.77 25.48 -0.75
CA GLY A 114 12.17 25.52 -0.31
C GLY A 114 13.12 24.56 -1.04
N PHE A 115 12.71 24.04 -2.19
CA PHE A 115 13.58 23.33 -3.13
C PHE A 115 14.21 24.30 -4.14
N GLU A 116 15.38 23.93 -4.66
CA GLU A 116 16.06 24.73 -5.69
C GLU A 116 15.32 24.69 -7.03
N ASP A 117 14.90 23.49 -7.43
CA ASP A 117 14.25 23.24 -8.71
C ASP A 117 13.32 22.03 -8.65
N TYR A 118 12.55 21.86 -9.72
CA TYR A 118 11.66 20.72 -9.92
C TYR A 118 12.42 19.37 -9.87
N ALA A 119 13.62 19.31 -10.45
CA ALA A 119 14.41 18.08 -10.54
C ALA A 119 14.84 17.56 -9.16
N THR A 120 15.28 18.46 -8.28
CA THR A 120 15.67 18.17 -6.90
C THR A 120 14.46 17.72 -6.09
N PHE A 121 13.32 18.40 -6.25
CA PHE A 121 12.07 17.99 -5.63
C PHE A 121 11.65 16.58 -6.04
N VAL A 122 11.67 16.24 -7.34
CA VAL A 122 11.29 14.91 -7.83
C VAL A 122 12.19 13.81 -7.26
N LYS A 123 13.50 14.07 -7.13
CA LYS A 123 14.43 13.11 -6.52
C LYS A 123 14.12 12.88 -5.03
N VAL A 124 13.81 13.94 -4.29
CA VAL A 124 13.41 13.83 -2.88
C VAL A 124 12.04 13.15 -2.75
N ASN A 125 11.08 13.46 -3.62
CA ASN A 125 9.80 12.77 -3.69
C ASN A 125 9.98 11.27 -3.92
N ALA A 126 10.86 10.86 -4.83
CA ALA A 126 11.17 9.46 -5.07
C ALA A 126 11.71 8.75 -3.82
N LYS A 127 12.61 9.39 -3.05
CA LYS A 127 13.09 8.84 -1.76
C LYS A 127 11.98 8.70 -0.73
N VAL A 128 11.15 9.73 -0.58
CA VAL A 128 10.00 9.67 0.34
C VAL A 128 9.03 8.56 -0.07
N ALA A 129 8.75 8.39 -1.37
CA ALA A 129 7.87 7.36 -1.88
C ALA A 129 8.39 5.93 -1.59
N TRP A 130 9.67 5.66 -1.80
CA TRP A 130 10.23 4.35 -1.49
C TRP A 130 10.27 4.05 0.01
N ALA A 131 10.71 5.01 0.82
CA ALA A 131 10.68 4.90 2.27
C ALA A 131 9.25 4.71 2.82
N TRP A 132 8.28 5.41 2.26
CA TRP A 132 6.85 5.25 2.55
C TRP A 132 6.33 3.87 2.20
N ASN A 133 6.62 3.38 1.00
CA ASN A 133 6.19 2.05 0.57
C ASN A 133 6.75 0.96 1.49
N MET A 134 8.01 1.07 1.91
CA MET A 134 8.61 0.14 2.89
C MET A 134 7.94 0.25 4.25
N ALA A 135 7.73 1.46 4.77
CA ALA A 135 7.04 1.66 6.04
C ALA A 135 5.63 1.04 6.04
N GLN A 136 4.85 1.26 4.97
CA GLN A 136 3.50 0.70 4.84
C GLN A 136 3.52 -0.81 4.63
N ALA A 137 4.51 -1.35 3.93
CA ALA A 137 4.66 -2.79 3.74
C ALA A 137 4.97 -3.48 5.07
N GLU A 138 5.87 -2.93 5.89
CA GLU A 138 6.15 -3.44 7.24
C GLU A 138 4.90 -3.48 8.12
N VAL A 139 4.15 -2.37 8.17
CA VAL A 139 2.87 -2.29 8.91
C VAL A 139 1.85 -3.29 8.37
N GLY A 140 1.77 -3.43 7.04
CA GLY A 140 0.85 -4.37 6.38
C GLY A 140 1.17 -5.82 6.69
N MET A 141 2.44 -6.21 6.62
CA MET A 141 2.90 -7.56 6.97
C MET A 141 2.69 -7.88 8.44
N GLU A 142 3.01 -6.95 9.34
CA GLU A 142 2.78 -7.14 10.79
C GLU A 142 1.29 -7.30 11.11
N LYS A 143 0.43 -6.45 10.55
CA LYS A 143 -1.02 -6.56 10.74
C LYS A 143 -1.56 -7.89 10.23
N GLN A 144 -1.13 -8.33 9.04
CA GLN A 144 -1.60 -9.58 8.46
C GLN A 144 -1.08 -10.80 9.24
N LYS A 145 0.15 -10.75 9.76
CA LYS A 145 0.69 -11.76 10.68
C LYS A 145 -0.18 -11.89 11.93
N ASN A 146 -0.49 -10.77 12.59
CA ASN A 146 -1.30 -10.76 13.80
C ASN A 146 -2.73 -11.28 13.55
N LEU A 147 -3.35 -10.91 12.40
CA LEU A 147 -4.66 -11.42 12.01
C LEU A 147 -4.65 -12.92 11.72
N ASN A 148 -3.59 -13.42 11.10
CA ASN A 148 -3.41 -14.84 10.83
C ASN A 148 -3.25 -15.63 12.14
N GLU A 149 -2.41 -15.16 13.07
CA GLU A 149 -2.24 -15.76 14.40
C GLU A 149 -3.56 -15.79 15.18
N ALA A 150 -4.28 -14.66 15.26
CA ALA A 150 -5.58 -14.59 15.92
C ALA A 150 -6.62 -15.54 15.29
N SER A 151 -6.62 -15.67 13.96
CA SER A 151 -7.52 -16.58 13.25
C SER A 151 -7.20 -18.05 13.57
N GLN A 152 -5.92 -18.41 13.60
CA GLN A 152 -5.48 -19.77 13.96
C GLN A 152 -5.81 -20.13 15.40
N ASP A 153 -5.68 -19.17 16.33
CA ASP A 153 -6.03 -19.34 17.74
C ASP A 153 -7.54 -19.52 17.93
N MET A 154 -8.36 -18.70 17.27
CA MET A 154 -9.82 -18.83 17.31
C MET A 154 -10.27 -20.18 16.75
N THR A 155 -9.70 -20.63 15.64
CA THR A 155 -10.00 -21.95 15.09
C THR A 155 -9.55 -23.07 16.03
N GLN A 156 -8.40 -22.93 16.71
CA GLN A 156 -7.96 -23.91 17.70
C GLN A 156 -8.91 -23.99 18.89
N GLN A 157 -9.38 -22.85 19.42
CA GLN A 157 -10.36 -22.83 20.50
C GLN A 157 -11.66 -23.54 20.10
N GLY A 158 -12.12 -23.36 18.85
CA GLY A 158 -13.26 -24.10 18.32
C GLY A 158 -13.02 -25.61 18.27
N ILE A 159 -11.83 -26.06 17.86
CA ILE A 159 -11.44 -27.48 17.88
C ILE A 159 -11.44 -28.01 19.31
N ASP A 160 -10.85 -27.29 20.25
CA ASP A 160 -10.75 -27.71 21.66
C ASP A 160 -12.15 -27.82 22.31
N MET A 161 -13.06 -26.90 21.98
CA MET A 161 -14.47 -26.96 22.43
C MET A 161 -15.19 -28.20 21.86
N ILE A 162 -14.97 -28.52 20.59
CA ILE A 162 -15.53 -29.74 19.99
C ILE A 162 -14.93 -30.99 20.65
N ASP A 163 -13.63 -31.00 20.93
CA ASP A 163 -12.97 -32.13 21.60
C ASP A 163 -13.52 -32.36 23.01
N GLN A 164 -13.85 -31.29 23.74
CA GLN A 164 -14.54 -31.39 25.03
C GLN A 164 -15.95 -31.96 24.90
N GLN A 165 -16.72 -31.54 23.89
CA GLN A 165 -18.07 -32.08 23.64
C GLN A 165 -18.03 -33.56 23.22
N LEU A 166 -17.07 -33.94 22.38
CA LEU A 166 -16.89 -35.33 21.95
C LEU A 166 -16.52 -36.26 23.10
N ALA A 167 -15.86 -35.74 24.14
CA ALA A 167 -15.52 -36.48 25.35
C ALA A 167 -16.70 -36.66 26.33
N ASP A 168 -17.81 -35.93 26.17
CA ASP A 168 -18.98 -36.05 27.04
C ASP A 168 -19.78 -37.33 26.70
N PRO A 169 -19.94 -38.27 27.65
CA PRO A 169 -20.72 -39.49 27.42
C PRO A 169 -22.21 -39.24 27.22
N ASN A 170 -22.74 -38.06 27.59
CA ASN A 170 -24.16 -37.73 27.49
C ASN A 170 -24.58 -37.21 26.11
N ILE A 171 -23.62 -36.91 25.22
CA ILE A 171 -23.94 -36.46 23.86
C ILE A 171 -24.30 -37.67 22.99
N PRO A 172 -25.45 -37.64 22.28
CA PRO A 172 -25.85 -38.71 21.34
C PRO A 172 -24.81 -38.98 20.26
N GLU A 173 -24.68 -40.23 19.82
CA GLU A 173 -23.69 -40.60 18.78
C GLU A 173 -23.94 -39.91 17.43
N GLU A 174 -25.20 -39.58 17.10
CA GLU A 174 -25.53 -38.78 15.91
C GLU A 174 -24.90 -37.39 15.98
N THR A 175 -25.07 -36.70 17.11
CA THR A 175 -24.43 -35.40 17.37
C THR A 175 -22.91 -35.52 17.42
N LYS A 176 -22.35 -36.60 17.97
CA LYS A 176 -20.90 -36.85 17.92
C LYS A 176 -20.38 -37.05 16.50
N ALA A 177 -21.15 -37.68 15.61
CA ALA A 177 -20.76 -37.82 14.21
C ALA A 177 -20.71 -36.46 13.51
N GLU A 178 -21.69 -35.59 13.74
CA GLU A 178 -21.67 -34.21 13.22
C GLU A 178 -20.49 -33.40 13.77
N LEU A 179 -20.24 -33.48 15.09
CA LEU A 179 -19.11 -32.81 15.73
C LEU A 179 -17.75 -33.28 15.18
N ARG A 180 -17.58 -34.58 14.90
CA ARG A 180 -16.36 -35.10 14.23
C ARG A 180 -16.17 -34.47 12.84
N ASN A 181 -17.24 -34.35 12.05
CA ASN A 181 -17.19 -33.69 10.74
C ASN A 181 -16.83 -32.20 10.87
N THR A 182 -17.46 -31.48 11.80
CA THR A 182 -17.16 -30.06 12.05
C THR A 182 -15.72 -29.87 12.51
N ARG A 183 -15.20 -30.76 13.36
CA ARG A 183 -13.80 -30.76 13.78
C ARG A 183 -12.85 -30.90 12.60
N GLU A 184 -13.10 -31.85 11.71
CA GLU A 184 -12.28 -32.06 10.49
C GLU A 184 -12.32 -30.83 9.58
N GLN A 185 -13.47 -30.19 9.44
CA GLN A 185 -13.59 -28.92 8.70
C GLN A 185 -12.77 -27.80 9.34
N LEU A 186 -12.81 -27.64 10.66
CA LEU A 186 -12.00 -26.62 11.36
C LEU A 186 -10.49 -26.91 11.26
N VAL A 187 -10.08 -28.17 11.35
CA VAL A 187 -8.67 -28.57 11.13
C VAL A 187 -8.23 -28.22 9.72
N SER A 188 -9.05 -28.52 8.71
CA SER A 188 -8.78 -28.15 7.32
C SER A 188 -8.72 -26.64 7.12
N GLN A 189 -9.67 -25.88 7.68
CA GLN A 189 -9.66 -24.41 7.63
C GLN A 189 -8.41 -23.81 8.28
N LYS A 190 -7.99 -24.34 9.44
CA LYS A 190 -6.75 -23.90 10.11
C LYS A 190 -5.54 -24.09 9.21
N GLN A 191 -5.47 -25.20 8.48
CA GLN A 191 -4.40 -25.48 7.53
C GLN A 191 -4.44 -24.51 6.33
N VAL A 192 -5.63 -24.27 5.75
CA VAL A 192 -5.81 -23.32 4.65
C VAL A 192 -5.39 -21.89 5.05
N ILE A 193 -5.77 -21.44 6.26
CA ILE A 193 -5.36 -20.14 6.81
C ILE A 193 -3.83 -20.01 6.84
N LYS A 194 -3.16 -21.05 7.35
CA LYS A 194 -1.70 -21.10 7.41
C LYS A 194 -1.06 -21.09 6.02
N ASP A 195 -1.51 -21.96 5.12
CA ASP A 195 -0.92 -22.09 3.77
C ASP A 195 -1.10 -20.79 2.97
N THR A 196 -2.29 -20.17 3.08
CA THR A 196 -2.59 -18.89 2.42
C THR A 196 -1.66 -17.78 2.94
N TRP A 197 -1.36 -17.77 4.25
CA TRP A 197 -0.40 -16.83 4.81
C TRP A 197 1.02 -17.08 4.29
N ASP A 198 1.48 -18.34 4.32
CA ASP A 198 2.84 -18.70 3.88
C ASP A 198 3.06 -18.38 2.39
N GLU A 199 2.07 -18.66 1.53
CA GLU A 199 2.10 -18.30 0.11
C GLU A 199 2.15 -16.79 -0.10
N ASN A 200 1.31 -16.02 0.60
CA ASN A 200 1.28 -14.56 0.47
C ASN A 200 2.55 -13.91 1.02
N ARG A 201 3.15 -14.47 2.08
CA ARG A 201 4.38 -13.96 2.67
C ARG A 201 5.53 -14.01 1.67
N VAL A 202 5.65 -15.06 0.87
CA VAL A 202 6.72 -15.16 -0.16
C VAL A 202 6.67 -13.99 -1.14
N TYR A 203 5.48 -13.58 -1.58
CA TYR A 203 5.34 -12.43 -2.47
C TYR A 203 5.63 -11.11 -1.77
N ALA A 204 5.25 -10.98 -0.50
CA ALA A 204 5.56 -9.80 0.31
C ALA A 204 7.08 -9.68 0.55
N ASP A 205 7.74 -10.77 0.93
CA ASP A 205 9.18 -10.84 1.13
C ASP A 205 9.93 -10.49 -0.17
N TRP A 206 9.50 -11.04 -1.31
CA TRP A 206 10.08 -10.70 -2.61
C TRP A 206 9.91 -9.23 -2.96
N ALA A 207 8.74 -8.64 -2.71
CA ALA A 207 8.52 -7.21 -2.93
C ALA A 207 9.43 -6.35 -2.04
N MET A 208 9.64 -6.77 -0.79
CA MET A 208 10.56 -6.11 0.15
C MET A 208 12.02 -6.27 -0.27
N GLU A 209 12.42 -7.41 -0.83
CA GLU A 209 13.76 -7.59 -1.40
C GLU A 209 14.01 -6.67 -2.60
N VAL A 210 12.98 -6.45 -3.44
CA VAL A 210 13.10 -5.56 -4.60
C VAL A 210 13.17 -4.09 -4.18
N VAL A 211 12.34 -3.67 -3.21
CA VAL A 211 12.24 -2.27 -2.79
C VAL A 211 13.29 -1.91 -1.74
N GLY A 212 13.74 -2.84 -0.91
CA GLY A 212 14.69 -2.62 0.18
C GLY A 212 15.96 -1.88 -0.25
N PRO A 213 16.62 -2.24 -1.36
CA PRO A 213 17.80 -1.53 -1.85
C PRO A 213 17.56 -0.07 -2.30
N LEU A 214 16.30 0.36 -2.46
CA LEU A 214 15.95 1.71 -2.89
C LEU A 214 15.78 2.69 -1.71
N THR A 215 15.87 2.21 -0.47
CA THR A 215 15.81 3.05 0.73
C THR A 215 16.67 2.44 1.87
N ASN A 216 16.58 2.99 3.09
CA ASN A 216 17.27 2.46 4.26
C ASN A 216 16.46 2.69 5.54
N ASP A 217 16.81 1.99 6.61
CA ASP A 217 16.10 2.02 7.89
C ASP A 217 15.94 3.43 8.48
N LYS A 218 16.92 4.33 8.27
CA LYS A 218 16.83 5.71 8.75
C LYS A 218 15.77 6.50 7.99
N GLU A 219 15.71 6.36 6.67
CA GLU A 219 14.70 7.00 5.83
C GLU A 219 13.30 6.44 6.13
N VAL A 220 13.17 5.13 6.33
CA VAL A 220 11.93 4.47 6.76
C VAL A 220 11.48 5.00 8.13
N ALA A 221 12.39 5.07 9.11
CA ALA A 221 12.08 5.61 10.44
C ALA A 221 11.68 7.09 10.39
N LEU A 222 12.32 7.88 9.51
CA LEU A 222 11.96 9.28 9.30
C LEU A 222 10.55 9.42 8.70
N VAL A 223 10.19 8.60 7.73
CA VAL A 223 8.83 8.59 7.18
C VAL A 223 7.81 8.20 8.24
N LYS A 224 8.07 7.16 9.06
CA LYS A 224 7.20 6.80 10.18
C LYS A 224 7.01 7.93 11.19
N LYS A 225 8.08 8.69 11.49
CA LYS A 225 8.01 9.87 12.36
C LYS A 225 7.03 10.93 11.83
N TYR A 226 6.98 11.13 10.52
CA TYR A 226 6.14 12.11 9.83
C TYR A 226 4.87 11.52 9.21
N GLU A 227 4.47 10.32 9.62
CA GLU A 227 3.41 9.56 8.95
C GLU A 227 2.10 10.34 8.87
N THR A 228 1.74 11.03 9.95
CA THR A 228 0.48 11.79 10.02
C THR A 228 0.48 12.92 8.98
N GLU A 229 1.53 13.73 8.94
CA GLU A 229 1.63 14.84 8.00
C GLU A 229 1.75 14.35 6.56
N LEU A 230 2.45 13.24 6.33
CA LEU A 230 2.54 12.62 5.01
C LEU A 230 1.18 12.11 4.53
N MET A 231 0.41 11.45 5.39
CA MET A 231 -0.96 11.03 5.10
C MET A 231 -1.87 12.21 4.77
N GLU A 232 -1.77 13.30 5.53
CA GLU A 232 -2.55 14.51 5.27
C GLU A 232 -2.23 15.09 3.89
N VAL A 233 -0.95 15.19 3.52
CA VAL A 233 -0.60 15.78 2.21
C VAL A 233 -0.95 14.87 1.05
N PHE A 234 -0.88 13.54 1.23
CA PHE A 234 -1.27 12.57 0.20
C PHE A 234 -2.79 12.48 0.03
N THR A 235 -3.54 12.39 1.12
CA THR A 235 -5.00 12.17 1.06
C THR A 235 -5.81 13.47 1.05
N GLY A 236 -5.29 14.54 1.67
CA GLY A 236 -5.97 15.82 1.91
C GLY A 236 -7.08 15.74 2.92
N LEU A 237 -7.11 14.64 3.65
CA LEU A 237 -7.99 14.39 4.76
C LEU A 237 -7.15 14.60 6.02
N SER A 238 -7.72 15.26 7.02
CA SER A 238 -7.11 15.28 8.35
C SER A 238 -7.06 13.86 8.92
N LYS A 239 -6.22 13.63 9.93
CA LYS A 239 -6.14 12.35 10.62
C LYS A 239 -7.51 11.83 11.07
N GLU A 240 -8.35 12.73 11.59
CA GLU A 240 -9.71 12.40 12.05
C GLU A 240 -10.62 11.96 10.89
N GLN A 241 -10.50 12.62 9.73
CA GLN A 241 -11.25 12.26 8.53
C GLN A 241 -10.79 10.91 7.95
N ILE A 242 -9.47 10.65 7.98
CA ILE A 242 -8.91 9.35 7.57
C ILE A 242 -9.43 8.24 8.48
N GLN A 243 -9.49 8.48 9.78
CA GLN A 243 -9.94 7.51 10.77
C GLN A 243 -11.42 7.16 10.59
N GLN A 244 -12.27 8.15 10.31
CA GLN A 244 -13.69 7.94 9.98
C GLN A 244 -13.88 7.13 8.69
N VAL A 245 -13.09 7.39 7.64
CA VAL A 245 -13.13 6.60 6.40
C VAL A 245 -12.64 5.18 6.64
N HIS A 246 -11.65 4.97 7.52
CA HIS A 246 -11.16 3.64 7.86
C HIS A 246 -12.20 2.80 8.60
N GLU A 247 -12.96 3.41 9.52
CA GLU A 247 -14.06 2.78 10.25
C GLU A 247 -15.23 2.38 9.33
N LEU A 248 -15.53 3.20 8.32
CA LEU A 248 -16.60 2.93 7.34
C LEU A 248 -16.23 1.89 6.27
N SER A 249 -14.94 1.67 6.02
CA SER A 249 -14.43 0.76 4.98
C SER A 249 -14.06 -0.63 5.50
N MET A 250 -14.11 -0.84 6.83
CA MET A 250 -14.09 -2.19 7.38
C MET A 250 -15.43 -2.86 7.06
N PRO A 251 -15.45 -4.13 6.58
CA PRO A 251 -16.69 -4.87 6.52
C PRO A 251 -17.23 -4.89 7.95
N GLN A 252 -18.37 -4.23 8.19
CA GLN A 252 -19.12 -4.48 9.39
C GLN A 252 -19.54 -5.94 9.30
N LEU A 253 -18.83 -6.81 10.01
CA LEU A 253 -19.32 -8.12 10.37
C LEU A 253 -20.50 -7.86 11.30
N GLU A 254 -21.65 -7.51 10.72
CA GLU A 254 -22.93 -7.67 11.39
C GLU A 254 -23.09 -9.16 11.62
N LEU A 255 -22.59 -9.63 12.76
CA LEU A 255 -23.11 -10.82 13.40
C LEU A 255 -24.54 -10.49 13.78
N ASN A 256 -25.47 -10.72 12.85
CA ASN A 256 -26.88 -10.74 13.16
C ASN A 256 -27.09 -11.83 14.22
N PRO A 257 -27.70 -11.49 15.37
CA PRO A 257 -27.87 -12.38 16.51
C PRO A 257 -28.76 -13.59 16.21
#